data_AF-A0AAV7KF88-F1
#
_entry.id   AF-A0AAV7KF88-F1
#
_cell.length_a   1.000
_cell.length_b   1.000
_cell.length_c   1.000
_cell.angle_alpha   90.00
_cell.angle_beta   90.00
_cell.angle_gamma   90.00
#
_symmetry.space_group_name_H-M   'P 1'
#
loop_
_entity.id
_entity.type
_entity.pdbx_description
1 polymer ?
#
loop_
_entity_poly.entity_id
_entity_poly.type
_entity_poly.pdbx_seq_one_letter_code
_entity_poly.pdbx_strand_id
1 'polypeptide(L)'
;MKVIQPFNPKSGNFLEAAEINEFVQAYNIDSYHLNLESKLAKRAMIAFKLESINSLLMKPLPLETAFPNLVKAIRIAMTIGVSSAHSERSFSILNRVKNYLRTARGRQRLTDLCTLSIESTISYNLDLDEVVQKFCSSNINRWIT
;
A
#
# COMPACT_ATOMS: atom_id res chain seq x y z
N MET A 1 -0.18 -12.94 3.79
CA MET A 1 -1.57 -12.67 3.38
C MET A 1 -2.05 -13.76 2.42
N LYS A 2 -2.73 -14.80 2.91
CA LYS A 2 -3.27 -15.88 2.06
C LYS A 2 -4.39 -15.38 1.12
N VAL A 3 -5.14 -14.36 1.56
CA VAL A 3 -6.28 -13.77 0.83
C VAL A 3 -5.90 -13.09 -0.50
N ILE A 4 -4.66 -12.63 -0.66
CA ILE A 4 -4.20 -11.91 -1.88
C ILE A 4 -3.47 -12.84 -2.86
N GLN A 5 -3.06 -14.03 -2.39
CA GLN A 5 -2.40 -15.06 -3.18
C GLN A 5 -3.15 -15.48 -4.48
N PRO A 6 -4.50 -15.51 -4.53
CA PRO A 6 -5.25 -15.87 -5.74
C PRO A 6 -5.08 -14.89 -6.89
N PHE A 7 -4.65 -13.64 -6.61
CA PHE A 7 -4.47 -12.61 -7.63
C PHE A 7 -3.04 -12.55 -8.19
N ASN A 8 -2.16 -13.44 -7.75
CA ASN A 8 -0.78 -13.52 -8.23
C ASN A 8 -0.63 -14.54 -9.37
N PRO A 9 -0.21 -14.16 -10.60
CA PRO A 9 -0.08 -15.07 -11.74
C PRO A 9 0.97 -16.16 -11.54
N LYS A 10 1.88 -16.01 -10.57
CA LYS A 10 2.88 -17.04 -10.20
C LYS A 10 2.39 -18.00 -9.13
N SER A 11 1.21 -17.79 -8.54
CA SER A 11 0.66 -18.71 -7.55
C SER A 11 0.01 -19.91 -8.23
N GLY A 12 0.12 -21.09 -7.61
CA GLY A 12 -0.55 -22.30 -8.10
C GLY A 12 -2.08 -22.20 -8.11
N ASN A 13 -2.63 -21.28 -7.31
CA ASN A 13 -4.07 -21.12 -7.07
C ASN A 13 -4.61 -19.84 -7.76
N PHE A 14 -3.92 -19.39 -8.81
CA PHE A 14 -4.26 -18.15 -9.51
C PHE A 14 -5.70 -18.20 -10.03
N LEU A 15 -6.49 -17.20 -9.64
CA LEU A 15 -7.89 -17.02 -9.99
C LEU A 15 -8.77 -18.27 -9.76
N GLU A 16 -8.54 -19.00 -8.67
CA GLU A 16 -9.36 -20.15 -8.30
C GLU A 16 -10.62 -19.73 -7.55
N ALA A 17 -11.78 -20.23 -7.98
CA ALA A 17 -13.09 -19.80 -7.48
C ALA A 17 -13.26 -20.03 -5.98
N ALA A 18 -12.61 -21.06 -5.42
CA ALA A 18 -12.68 -21.38 -3.99
C ALA A 18 -12.05 -20.29 -3.10
N GLU A 19 -10.90 -19.74 -3.51
CA GLU A 19 -10.17 -18.74 -2.72
C GLU A 19 -10.67 -17.31 -2.96
N ILE A 20 -11.30 -17.07 -4.10
CA ILE A 20 -11.85 -15.74 -4.43
C ILE A 20 -13.19 -15.48 -3.72
N ASN A 21 -13.94 -16.52 -3.33
CA ASN A 21 -15.27 -16.36 -2.73
C ASN A 21 -15.27 -15.50 -1.44
N GLU A 22 -14.29 -15.68 -0.55
CA GLU A 22 -14.16 -14.86 0.66
C GLU A 22 -13.91 -13.38 0.31
N PHE A 23 -13.07 -13.13 -0.69
CA PHE A 23 -12.76 -11.78 -1.16
C PHE A 23 -13.98 -11.12 -1.83
N VAL A 24 -14.75 -11.89 -2.59
CA VAL A 24 -15.94 -11.42 -3.29
C VAL A 24 -17.05 -11.04 -2.32
N GLN A 25 -17.26 -11.85 -1.28
CA GLN A 25 -18.21 -11.54 -0.21
C GLN A 25 -17.78 -10.29 0.57
N ALA A 26 -16.49 -10.14 0.88
CA ALA A 26 -15.98 -9.00 1.63
C ALA A 26 -16.14 -7.66 0.88
N TYR A 27 -16.02 -7.67 -0.45
CA TYR A 27 -16.00 -6.46 -1.28
C TYR A 27 -17.26 -6.25 -2.14
N ASN A 28 -18.32 -7.04 -1.93
CA ASN A 28 -19.59 -6.98 -2.69
C ASN A 28 -19.37 -6.98 -4.22
N ILE A 29 -18.60 -7.94 -4.71
CA ILE A 29 -18.36 -8.14 -6.15
C ILE A 29 -19.34 -9.21 -6.66
N ASP A 30 -19.77 -9.11 -7.93
CA ASP A 30 -20.62 -10.14 -8.53
C ASP A 30 -19.82 -11.45 -8.76
N SER A 31 -20.09 -12.46 -7.94
CA SER A 31 -19.38 -13.76 -7.96
C SER A 31 -19.51 -14.48 -9.30
N TYR A 32 -20.67 -14.38 -9.94
CA TYR A 32 -20.94 -15.00 -11.23
C TYR A 32 -20.11 -14.38 -12.36
N HIS A 33 -20.16 -13.05 -12.49
CA HIS A 33 -19.42 -12.33 -13.52
C HIS A 33 -17.91 -12.49 -13.34
N LEU A 34 -17.41 -12.40 -12.09
CA LEU A 34 -16.00 -12.59 -11.80
C LEU A 34 -15.50 -13.99 -12.19
N ASN A 35 -16.29 -15.04 -11.97
CA ASN A 35 -15.93 -16.41 -12.33
C ASN A 35 -15.89 -16.65 -13.84
N LEU A 36 -16.70 -15.92 -14.62
CA LEU A 36 -16.63 -15.95 -16.08
C LEU A 36 -15.43 -15.18 -16.60
N GLU A 37 -15.24 -13.95 -16.10
CA GLU A 37 -14.11 -13.10 -16.44
C GLU A 37 -12.78 -13.76 -16.09
N SER A 38 -12.70 -14.48 -14.96
CA SER A 38 -11.48 -15.18 -14.53
C SER A 38 -11.09 -16.33 -15.46
N LYS A 39 -12.07 -17.11 -15.94
CA LYS A 39 -11.84 -18.18 -16.93
C LYS A 39 -11.39 -17.61 -18.27
N LEU A 40 -11.99 -16.52 -18.71
CA LEU A 40 -11.60 -15.82 -19.94
C LEU A 40 -10.22 -15.18 -19.80
N ALA A 41 -9.92 -14.55 -18.67
CA ALA A 41 -8.63 -13.96 -18.36
C ALA A 41 -7.52 -15.01 -18.34
N LYS A 42 -7.74 -16.20 -17.74
CA LYS A 42 -6.76 -17.31 -17.79
C LYS A 42 -6.40 -17.69 -19.23
N ARG A 43 -7.39 -17.78 -20.11
CA ARG A 43 -7.17 -18.07 -21.54
C ARG A 43 -6.41 -16.94 -22.23
N ALA A 44 -6.78 -15.69 -21.96
CA ALA A 44 -6.09 -14.53 -22.50
C ALA A 44 -4.64 -14.46 -22.02
N MET A 45 -4.35 -14.78 -20.75
CA MET A 45 -3.00 -14.75 -20.19
C MET A 45 -2.07 -15.80 -20.82
N ILE A 46 -2.60 -16.99 -21.15
CA ILE A 46 -1.87 -18.01 -21.92
C ILE A 46 -1.59 -17.49 -23.33
N ALA A 47 -2.59 -16.89 -23.99
CA ALA A 47 -2.46 -16.36 -25.34
C ALA A 47 -1.46 -15.18 -25.43
N PHE A 48 -1.42 -14.32 -24.41
CA PHE A 48 -0.59 -13.12 -24.37
C PHE A 48 0.77 -13.29 -23.68
N LYS A 49 1.08 -14.50 -23.18
CA LYS A 49 2.35 -14.86 -22.51
C LYS A 49 2.75 -13.83 -21.43
N LEU A 50 1.81 -13.53 -20.53
CA LEU A 50 2.00 -12.49 -19.51
C LEU A 50 2.72 -13.04 -18.28
N GLU A 51 3.90 -12.48 -17.97
CA GLU A 51 4.74 -12.92 -16.85
C GLU A 51 4.48 -12.16 -15.53
N SER A 52 3.70 -11.07 -15.55
CA SER A 52 3.49 -10.19 -14.39
C SER A 52 2.12 -9.50 -14.38
N ILE A 53 1.61 -9.16 -13.18
CA ILE A 53 0.37 -8.38 -12.99
C ILE A 53 0.51 -6.99 -13.60
N ASN A 54 1.70 -6.39 -13.53
CA ASN A 54 1.94 -5.06 -14.08
C ASN A 54 1.86 -5.06 -15.61
N SER A 55 2.25 -6.15 -16.28
CA SER A 55 2.11 -6.25 -17.73
C SER A 55 0.67 -6.52 -18.18
N LEU A 56 -0.18 -7.04 -17.29
CA LEU A 56 -1.62 -7.14 -17.50
C LEU A 56 -2.31 -5.76 -17.40
N LEU A 57 -1.92 -4.95 -16.41
CA LEU A 57 -2.49 -3.61 -16.17
C LEU A 57 -1.96 -2.52 -17.11
N MET A 58 -0.70 -2.63 -17.57
CA MET A 58 -0.05 -1.61 -18.40
C MET A 58 -0.23 -1.84 -19.91
N LYS A 59 -0.90 -2.92 -20.34
CA LYS A 59 -1.23 -3.10 -21.76
C LYS A 59 -2.40 -2.18 -22.15
N PRO A 60 -2.37 -1.56 -23.34
CA PRO A 60 -3.43 -0.67 -23.84
C PRO A 60 -4.64 -1.47 -24.35
N LEU A 61 -5.00 -2.56 -23.68
CA LEU A 61 -6.29 -3.18 -23.88
C LEU A 61 -7.23 -2.49 -22.89
N PRO A 62 -8.45 -2.10 -23.26
CA PRO A 62 -9.44 -1.62 -22.29
C PRO A 62 -9.92 -2.82 -21.46
N LEU A 63 -9.03 -3.32 -20.59
CA LEU A 63 -9.30 -4.40 -19.65
C LEU A 63 -10.43 -3.99 -18.71
N GLU A 64 -10.56 -2.69 -18.42
CA GLU A 64 -11.69 -2.13 -17.67
C GLU A 64 -13.03 -2.33 -18.36
N THR A 65 -13.08 -2.32 -19.70
CA THR A 65 -14.34 -2.59 -20.44
C THR A 65 -14.57 -4.07 -20.67
N ALA A 66 -13.50 -4.87 -20.83
CA ALA A 66 -13.59 -6.29 -21.10
C ALA A 66 -13.81 -7.15 -19.84
N PHE A 67 -13.18 -6.77 -18.71
CA PHE A 67 -13.18 -7.52 -17.45
C PHE A 67 -13.32 -6.56 -16.25
N PRO A 68 -14.46 -5.85 -16.11
CA PRO A 68 -14.65 -4.81 -15.10
C PRO A 68 -14.52 -5.33 -13.66
N ASN A 69 -15.04 -6.53 -13.37
CA ASN A 69 -15.02 -7.09 -12.02
C ASN A 69 -13.64 -7.61 -11.65
N LEU A 70 -12.94 -8.23 -12.60
CA LEU A 70 -11.58 -8.72 -12.41
C LEU A 70 -10.60 -7.57 -12.17
N VAL A 71 -10.69 -6.48 -12.94
CA VAL A 71 -9.84 -5.30 -12.73
C VAL A 71 -10.12 -4.65 -11.38
N LYS A 72 -11.40 -4.55 -10.98
CA LYS A 72 -11.79 -4.04 -9.67
C LYS A 72 -11.19 -4.88 -8.54
N ALA A 73 -11.28 -6.20 -8.65
CA ALA A 73 -10.73 -7.13 -7.66
C ALA A 73 -9.20 -7.02 -7.55
N ILE A 74 -8.50 -7.01 -8.69
CA ILE A 74 -7.03 -6.85 -8.74
C ILE A 74 -6.61 -5.49 -8.15
N ARG A 75 -7.34 -4.41 -8.46
CA ARG A 75 -7.05 -3.08 -7.89
C ARG A 75 -7.16 -3.07 -6.38
N ILE A 76 -8.23 -3.64 -5.82
CA ILE A 76 -8.41 -3.75 -4.37
C ILE A 76 -7.27 -4.57 -3.76
N ALA A 77 -6.96 -5.74 -4.34
CA ALA A 77 -5.88 -6.61 -3.87
C ALA A 77 -4.52 -5.89 -3.84
N MET A 78 -4.19 -5.11 -4.88
CA MET A 78 -2.97 -4.30 -4.92
C MET A 78 -2.99 -3.19 -3.86
N THR A 79 -4.11 -2.48 -3.71
CA THR A 79 -4.24 -1.42 -2.69
C THR A 79 -4.01 -1.96 -1.29
N ILE A 80 -4.53 -3.15 -0.97
CA ILE A 80 -4.29 -3.81 0.32
C ILE A 80 -2.80 -4.10 0.51
N GLY A 81 -2.14 -4.66 -0.50
CA GLY A 81 -0.70 -4.95 -0.44
C GLY A 81 0.17 -3.69 -0.26
N VAL A 82 -0.17 -2.60 -0.96
CA VAL A 82 0.52 -1.31 -0.80
C VAL A 82 0.27 -0.72 0.58
N SER A 83 -0.96 -0.79 1.07
CA SER A 83 -1.35 -0.26 2.39
C SER A 83 -0.68 -1.04 3.52
N SER A 84 -0.59 -2.37 3.41
CA SER A 84 0.12 -3.19 4.39
C SER A 84 1.63 -2.94 4.39
N ALA A 85 2.25 -2.82 3.21
CA ALA A 85 3.67 -2.47 3.13
C ALA A 85 3.95 -1.08 3.73
N HIS A 86 3.06 -0.11 3.50
CA HIS A 86 3.17 1.22 4.09
C HIS A 86 3.01 1.21 5.61
N SER A 87 2.05 0.45 6.15
CA SER A 87 1.85 0.34 7.59
C SER A 87 3.01 -0.40 8.26
N GLU A 88 3.51 -1.50 7.68
CA GLU A 88 4.71 -2.21 8.15
C GLU A 88 5.94 -1.29 8.19
N ARG A 89 6.15 -0.49 7.13
CA ARG A 89 7.22 0.52 7.09
C ARG A 89 7.06 1.54 8.23
N SER A 90 5.84 2.04 8.44
CA SER A 90 5.55 3.01 9.50
C SER A 90 5.78 2.44 10.90
N PHE A 91 5.34 1.21 11.17
CA PHE A 91 5.59 0.52 12.44
C PHE A 91 7.07 0.19 12.65
N SER A 92 7.80 -0.17 11.59
CA SER A 92 9.25 -0.38 11.65
C SER A 92 10.00 0.90 12.05
N ILE A 93 9.61 2.04 11.46
CA ILE A 93 10.15 3.35 11.82
C ILE A 93 9.83 3.70 13.27
N LEU A 94 8.58 3.51 13.70
CA LEU A 94 8.16 3.73 15.08
C LEU A 94 9.01 2.92 16.07
N ASN A 95 9.24 1.64 15.79
CA ASN A 95 10.09 0.79 16.61
C ASN A 95 11.54 1.29 16.65
N ARG A 96 12.10 1.71 15.52
CA ARG A 96 13.45 2.28 15.45
C ARG A 96 13.57 3.57 16.27
N VAL A 97 12.63 4.49 16.14
CA VAL A 97 12.58 5.75 16.89
C VAL A 97 12.42 5.48 18.39
N LYS A 98 11.52 4.57 18.77
CA LYS A 98 11.29 4.19 20.17
C LYS A 98 12.53 3.57 20.80
N ASN A 99 13.20 2.66 20.10
CA ASN A 99 14.43 2.02 20.56
C ASN A 99 15.57 3.02 20.70
N TYR A 100 15.75 3.92 19.73
CA TYR A 100 16.77 4.96 19.77
C TYR A 100 16.57 5.91 20.96
N LEU A 101 15.33 6.34 21.20
CA LEU A 101 15.03 7.33 22.24
C LEU A 101 15.01 6.75 23.66
N ARG A 102 14.95 5.41 23.83
CA ARG A 102 14.98 4.67 25.12
C ARG A 102 14.07 5.18 26.24
N THR A 103 13.11 6.07 25.95
CA THR A 103 12.39 6.86 26.96
C THR A 103 10.88 6.68 26.85
N ALA A 104 10.19 6.71 27.99
CA ALA A 104 8.74 6.87 28.08
C ALA A 104 8.35 8.31 27.70
N ARG A 105 8.53 8.69 26.44
CA ARG A 105 8.14 10.02 25.93
C ARG A 105 6.64 10.12 25.70
N GLY A 106 6.12 11.34 25.83
CA GLY A 106 4.72 11.65 25.52
C GLY A 106 4.36 11.30 24.07
N ARG A 107 3.13 10.79 23.87
CA ARG A 107 2.65 10.30 22.57
C ARG A 107 2.81 11.32 21.44
N GLN A 108 2.50 12.60 21.70
CA GLN A 108 2.60 13.67 20.69
C GLN A 108 4.01 13.78 20.10
N ARG A 109 5.03 13.96 20.95
CA ARG A 109 6.43 14.05 20.48
C ARG A 109 6.88 12.80 19.71
N LEU A 110 6.42 11.62 20.13
CA LEU A 110 6.76 10.38 19.42
C LEU A 110 6.12 10.35 18.04
N THR A 111 4.84 10.74 17.94
CA THR A 111 4.12 10.84 16.67
C THR A 111 4.80 11.85 15.74
N ASP A 112 5.14 13.06 16.23
CA ASP A 112 5.81 14.09 15.44
C ASP A 112 7.15 13.62 14.87
N LEU A 113 7.96 12.94 15.69
CA LEU A 113 9.24 12.36 15.26
C LEU A 113 9.07 11.21 14.26
N CYS A 114 8.03 10.40 14.42
CA CYS A 114 7.72 9.35 13.45
C CYS A 114 7.29 9.95 12.12
N THR A 115 6.46 10.98 12.12
CA THR A 115 6.05 11.71 10.91
C THR A 115 7.26 12.29 10.18
N LEU A 116 8.17 12.97 10.90
CA LEU A 116 9.42 13.48 10.32
C LEU A 116 10.30 12.37 9.73
N SER A 117 10.32 11.20 10.37
CA SER A 117 11.12 10.04 9.93
C SER A 117 10.51 9.31 8.73
N ILE A 118 9.18 9.20 8.67
CA ILE A 118 8.44 8.63 7.53
C ILE A 118 8.65 9.51 6.31
N GLU A 119 8.44 10.82 6.47
CA GLU A 119 8.64 11.85 5.46
C GLU A 119 10.09 12.37 5.43
N SER A 120 11.06 11.50 5.69
CA SER A 120 12.48 11.87 5.77
C SER A 120 13.01 12.56 4.51
N THR A 121 12.44 12.26 3.34
CA THR A 121 12.76 12.93 2.07
C THR A 121 12.35 14.40 2.05
N ILE A 122 11.21 14.73 2.66
CA ILE A 122 10.72 16.11 2.78
C ILE A 122 11.46 16.81 3.93
N SER A 123 11.62 16.11 5.06
CA SER A 123 12.32 16.62 6.25
C SER A 123 13.78 16.98 5.98
N TYR A 124 14.46 16.29 5.05
CA TYR A 124 15.84 16.61 4.69
C TYR A 124 15.96 17.93 3.92
N ASN A 125 14.90 18.33 3.22
CA ASN A 125 14.86 19.59 2.45
C ASN A 125 14.32 20.76 3.27
N LEU A 126 14.02 20.57 4.57
CA LEU A 126 13.59 21.66 5.43
C LEU A 126 14.77 22.56 5.80
N ASP A 127 14.56 23.87 5.71
CA ASP A 127 15.51 24.86 6.22
C ASP A 127 15.46 24.87 7.76
N LEU A 128 16.53 24.36 8.38
CA LEU A 128 16.64 24.30 9.83
C LEU A 128 16.70 25.70 10.45
N ASP A 129 17.25 26.69 9.76
CA ASP A 129 17.38 28.05 10.27
C ASP A 129 16.00 28.71 10.36
N GLU A 130 15.14 28.49 9.36
CA GLU A 130 13.74 28.95 9.38
C GLU A 130 12.95 28.30 10.53
N VAL A 131 13.16 26.99 10.75
CA VAL A 131 12.48 26.25 11.85
C VAL A 131 12.91 26.79 13.21
N VAL A 132 14.21 27.03 13.41
CA VAL A 132 14.74 27.61 14.64
C VAL A 132 14.18 29.01 14.86
N GLN A 133 14.17 29.85 13.82
CA GLN A 133 13.63 31.21 13.92
C GLN A 133 12.14 31.21 14.31
N LYS A 134 11.31 30.36 13.68
CA LYS A 134 9.89 30.17 14.02
C LYS A 134 9.68 29.62 15.43
N PHE A 135 10.55 28.73 15.89
CA PHE A 135 10.50 28.19 17.24
C PHE A 135 10.81 29.28 18.28
N CYS A 136 11.85 30.09 18.03
CA CYS A 136 12.25 31.21 18.87
C CYS A 136 11.20 32.31 18.92
N SER A 137 10.59 32.70 17.79
CA SER A 137 9.52 33.69 17.76
C SER A 137 8.28 33.25 18.56
N SER A 138 8.02 31.94 18.63
CA SER A 138 6.92 31.37 19.40
C SER A 138 7.24 31.14 20.89
N ASN A 139 8.53 31.08 21.25
CA ASN A 139 9.00 30.85 22.61
C ASN A 139 10.11 31.86 22.96
N ILE A 140 9.68 33.09 23.24
CA ILE A 140 10.54 34.28 23.46
C ILE A 140 11.63 34.06 24.54
N ASN A 141 11.44 33.12 25.48
CA ASN A 141 12.31 32.90 26.63
C ASN A 141 13.29 31.72 26.50
N ARG A 142 13.49 31.14 25.30
CA ARG A 142 14.35 29.94 25.09
C ARG A 142 15.47 30.13 24.07
N TRP A 143 15.91 31.35 23.84
CA TRP A 143 17.13 31.61 23.07
C TRP A 143 18.35 31.37 23.99
N ILE A 144 19.14 30.34 23.69
CA ILE A 144 20.46 30.16 24.31
C ILE A 144 21.48 30.22 23.16
N THR A 145 22.31 31.26 23.20
CA THR A 145 23.53 31.46 22.39
C THR A 145 24.56 30.37 22.64
#